data_AF-A0A1B7NQL5-F1
#
_entry.id   AF-A0A1B7NQL5-F1
#
_cell.length_a   1.000
_cell.length_b   1.000
_cell.length_c   1.000
_cell.angle_alpha   90.00
_cell.angle_beta   90.00
_cell.angle_gamma   90.00
#
_symmetry.space_group_name_H-M   'P 1'
#
loop_
_entity.id
_entity.type
_entity.pdbx_description
1 polymer ?
#
loop_
_entity_poly.entity_id
_entity_poly.type
_entity_poly.pdbx_seq_one_letter_code
_entity_poly.pdbx_strand_id
1 'polypeptide(L)'
;MYFQNDPKAEVQTTLENDAKFLKQCVRRSRSNWRSNLRSLTESATWQRYPWSTYTVFLTTPTQLTPITEPLLIWICHKSTEADFVQHRLSLGLLLAFMAFTKFIKLVGHYWRHPWDLVLSPVSILFGYFHGLIKIYSLFTLHKTTWGNREC
;
A
#
# COMPACT_ATOMS: atom_id res chain seq x y z
N MET A 1 -7.92 -15.40 -21.83
CA MET A 1 -8.60 -14.73 -20.70
C MET A 1 -9.20 -13.45 -21.26
N TYR A 2 -10.52 -13.38 -21.44
CA TYR A 2 -11.19 -12.16 -21.89
C TYR A 2 -11.42 -11.29 -20.65
N PHE A 3 -10.77 -10.12 -20.59
CA PHE A 3 -11.06 -9.12 -19.59
C PHE A 3 -12.29 -8.34 -20.04
N GLN A 4 -13.45 -8.64 -19.46
CA GLN A 4 -14.64 -7.82 -19.62
C GLN A 4 -14.48 -6.57 -18.76
N ASN A 5 -14.08 -5.47 -19.39
CA ASN A 5 -14.03 -4.15 -18.77
C ASN A 5 -15.13 -3.31 -19.41
N ASP A 6 -16.36 -3.45 -18.91
CA ASP A 6 -17.51 -2.64 -19.34
C ASP A 6 -17.81 -1.59 -18.25
N PRO A 7 -18.01 -0.31 -18.59
CA PRO A 7 -18.39 0.72 -17.61
C PRO A 7 -19.64 0.36 -16.79
N LYS A 8 -20.56 -0.43 -17.34
CA LYS A 8 -21.77 -0.89 -16.63
C LYS A 8 -21.49 -1.95 -15.57
N ALA A 9 -20.30 -2.54 -15.56
CA ALA A 9 -19.86 -3.51 -14.57
C ALA A 9 -18.99 -2.87 -13.45
N GLU A 10 -18.89 -1.53 -13.39
CA GLU A 10 -18.15 -0.84 -12.34
C GLU A 10 -18.89 -0.93 -11.00
N VAL A 11 -18.27 -1.61 -10.02
CA VAL A 11 -18.81 -1.72 -8.66
C VAL A 11 -18.30 -0.55 -7.83
N GLN A 12 -19.19 0.37 -7.48
CA GLN A 12 -18.89 1.46 -6.55
C GLN A 12 -19.06 0.99 -5.11
N THR A 13 -18.02 1.13 -4.29
CA THR A 13 -18.11 0.85 -2.86
C THR A 13 -18.53 2.12 -2.12
N THR A 14 -19.67 2.07 -1.43
CA THR A 14 -20.07 3.14 -0.52
C THR A 14 -19.13 3.15 0.69
N LEU A 15 -18.56 4.32 0.96
CA LEU A 15 -17.68 4.55 2.11
C LEU A 15 -18.52 5.27 3.17
N GLU A 16 -18.40 4.85 4.43
CA GLU A 16 -19.05 5.58 5.53
C GLU A 16 -18.28 6.90 5.77
N ASN A 17 -18.97 7.99 6.13
CA ASN A 17 -18.33 9.30 6.31
C ASN A 17 -17.78 9.52 7.74
N ASP A 18 -18.07 8.62 8.68
CA ASP A 18 -17.76 8.76 10.10
C ASP A 18 -16.47 8.03 10.51
N ALA A 19 -16.10 8.14 11.80
CA ALA A 19 -15.04 7.34 12.43
C ALA A 19 -15.21 5.81 12.25
N LYS A 20 -16.40 5.36 11.85
CA LYS A 20 -16.66 3.98 11.44
C LYS A 20 -15.85 3.58 10.20
N PHE A 21 -15.56 4.49 9.28
CA PHE A 21 -14.67 4.26 8.14
C PHE A 21 -13.30 3.76 8.58
N LEU A 22 -12.70 4.42 9.57
CA LEU A 22 -11.41 4.01 10.14
C LEU A 22 -11.48 2.61 10.73
N LYS A 23 -12.57 2.29 11.45
CA LYS A 23 -12.81 0.94 11.99
C LYS A 23 -12.91 -0.10 10.86
N GLN A 24 -13.59 0.24 9.76
CA GLN A 24 -13.68 -0.61 8.57
C GLN A 24 -12.29 -0.82 7.92
N CYS A 25 -11.48 0.23 7.78
CA CYS A 25 -10.12 0.14 7.25
C CYS A 25 -9.22 -0.75 8.11
N VAL A 26 -9.23 -0.56 9.43
CA VAL A 26 -8.46 -1.39 10.38
C VAL A 26 -8.91 -2.85 10.30
N ARG A 27 -10.23 -3.11 10.20
CA ARG A 27 -10.76 -4.47 10.02
C ARG A 27 -10.28 -5.09 8.71
N ARG A 28 -10.42 -4.39 7.58
CA ARG A 28 -10.00 -4.88 6.26
C ARG A 28 -8.49 -5.14 6.24
N SER A 29 -7.70 -4.26 6.84
CA SER A 29 -6.25 -4.40 6.96
C SER A 29 -5.87 -5.62 7.80
N ARG A 30 -6.51 -5.86 8.95
CA ARG A 30 -6.29 -7.07 9.77
C ARG A 30 -6.57 -8.36 9.00
N SER A 31 -7.70 -8.42 8.28
CA SER A 31 -8.04 -9.60 7.46
C SER A 31 -7.01 -9.86 6.37
N ASN A 32 -6.54 -8.81 5.70
CA ASN A 32 -5.50 -8.89 4.68
C ASN A 32 -4.20 -9.45 5.25
N TRP A 33 -3.72 -8.89 6.39
CA TRP A 33 -2.53 -9.39 7.08
C TRP A 33 -2.65 -10.87 7.47
N ARG A 34 -3.77 -11.29 8.08
CA ARG A 34 -3.95 -12.70 8.48
C ARG A 34 -3.88 -13.65 7.28
N SER A 35 -4.56 -13.28 6.19
CA SER A 35 -4.58 -14.10 4.97
C SER A 35 -3.19 -14.17 4.34
N ASN A 36 -2.54 -13.02 4.14
CA ASN A 36 -1.25 -12.96 3.47
C ASN A 36 -0.15 -13.65 4.27
N LEU A 37 -0.12 -13.49 5.60
CA LEU A 37 0.86 -14.17 6.46
C LEU A 37 0.66 -15.68 6.41
N ARG A 38 -0.59 -16.16 6.49
CA ARG A 38 -0.89 -17.60 6.38
C ARG A 38 -0.45 -18.15 5.02
N SER A 39 -0.80 -17.47 3.93
CA SER A 39 -0.40 -17.87 2.57
C SER A 39 1.12 -17.86 2.38
N LEU A 40 1.83 -16.92 3.00
CA LEU A 40 3.29 -16.85 2.95
C LEU A 40 3.96 -18.00 3.74
N THR A 41 3.38 -18.44 4.85
CA THR A 41 3.91 -19.55 5.64
C THR A 41 3.62 -20.92 5.04
N GLU A 42 2.63 -21.02 4.17
CA GLU A 42 2.16 -22.30 3.63
C GLU A 42 2.90 -22.69 2.34
N SER A 43 3.79 -23.69 2.43
CA SER A 43 4.62 -24.15 1.31
C SER A 43 3.83 -24.60 0.07
N ALA A 44 2.61 -25.11 0.26
CA ALA A 44 1.73 -25.49 -0.85
C ALA A 44 1.36 -24.28 -1.74
N THR A 45 1.24 -23.09 -1.15
CA THR A 45 0.97 -21.84 -1.89
C THR A 45 2.13 -21.45 -2.79
N TRP A 46 3.37 -21.63 -2.30
CA TRP A 46 4.59 -21.34 -3.07
C TRP A 46 4.72 -22.24 -4.29
N GLN A 47 4.40 -23.53 -4.15
CA GLN A 47 4.49 -24.49 -5.24
C GLN A 47 3.34 -24.32 -6.26
N ARG A 48 2.12 -24.06 -5.78
CA ARG A 48 0.93 -23.98 -6.64
C ARG A 48 0.76 -22.61 -7.31
N TYR A 49 1.16 -21.54 -6.64
CA TYR A 49 0.98 -20.16 -7.09
C TYR A 49 2.25 -19.31 -6.85
N PRO A 50 3.39 -19.65 -7.48
CA PRO A 50 4.66 -18.96 -7.24
C PRO A 50 4.61 -17.47 -7.61
N TRP A 51 3.98 -17.15 -8.75
CA TRP A 51 3.85 -15.77 -9.23
C TRP A 51 3.01 -14.88 -8.31
N SER A 52 1.87 -15.38 -7.84
CA SER A 52 1.02 -14.66 -6.88
C SER A 52 1.75 -14.49 -5.55
N THR A 53 2.51 -15.51 -5.14
CA THR A 53 3.30 -15.45 -3.91
C THR A 53 4.38 -14.40 -3.98
N TYR A 54 5.10 -14.33 -5.11
CA TYR A 54 6.11 -13.31 -5.36
C TYR A 54 5.53 -11.90 -5.43
N THR A 55 4.44 -11.71 -6.18
CA THR A 55 3.92 -10.35 -6.46
C THR A 55 3.01 -9.80 -5.37
N VAL A 56 2.25 -10.64 -4.66
CA VAL A 56 1.22 -10.21 -3.71
C VAL A 56 1.66 -10.45 -2.27
N PHE A 57 2.09 -11.67 -1.93
CA PHE A 57 2.39 -12.02 -0.54
C PHE A 57 3.75 -11.49 -0.10
N LEU A 58 4.79 -11.66 -0.93
CA LEU A 58 6.13 -11.18 -0.61
C LEU A 58 6.23 -9.65 -0.59
N THR A 59 5.39 -8.95 -1.37
CA THR A 59 5.35 -7.48 -1.37
C THR A 59 4.48 -6.90 -0.24
N THR A 60 3.80 -7.73 0.55
CA THR A 60 2.99 -7.28 1.69
C THR A 60 3.78 -6.41 2.68
N PRO A 61 5.00 -6.78 3.14
CA PRO A 61 5.84 -5.88 3.95
C PRO A 61 6.24 -4.61 3.21
N THR A 62 6.47 -4.66 1.90
CA THR A 62 6.80 -3.50 1.05
C THR A 62 5.63 -2.51 0.93
N GLN A 63 4.41 -2.93 1.25
CA GLN A 63 3.25 -2.02 1.31
C GLN A 63 3.22 -1.15 2.57
N LEU A 64 4.13 -1.37 3.53
CA LEU A 64 4.34 -0.51 4.69
C LEU A 64 5.17 0.71 4.29
N THR A 65 4.61 1.56 3.44
CA THR A 65 5.23 2.79 2.94
C THR A 65 5.98 3.62 4.00
N PRO A 66 5.43 3.89 5.20
CA PRO A 66 6.17 4.65 6.22
C PRO A 66 7.41 3.95 6.79
N ILE A 67 7.58 2.64 6.59
CA ILE A 67 8.80 1.91 6.99
C ILE A 67 9.71 1.70 5.79
N THR A 68 9.15 1.25 4.66
CA THR A 68 9.93 0.88 3.47
C THR A 68 10.60 2.07 2.80
N GLU A 69 9.94 3.23 2.72
CA GLU A 69 10.49 4.41 2.04
C GLU A 69 11.69 5.01 2.82
N PRO A 70 11.61 5.26 4.14
CA PRO A 70 12.77 5.70 4.90
C PRO A 70 13.91 4.67 4.91
N LEU A 71 13.58 3.37 4.94
CA LEU A 71 14.59 2.31 4.88
C LEU A 71 15.35 2.33 3.54
N LEU A 72 14.64 2.49 2.42
CA LEU A 72 15.25 2.63 1.09
C LEU A 72 16.18 3.85 1.02
N ILE A 73 15.74 4.99 1.57
CA ILE A 73 16.56 6.21 1.64
C ILE A 73 17.80 5.97 2.50
N TRP A 74 17.66 5.30 3.65
CA TRP A 74 18.77 4.98 4.53
C TRP A 74 19.80 4.03 3.90
N ILE A 75 19.34 2.96 3.23
CA ILE A 75 20.22 2.04 2.50
C ILE A 75 20.95 2.78 1.37
N CYS A 76 20.25 3.63 0.62
CA CYS A 76 20.84 4.44 -0.43
C CYS A 76 21.89 5.41 0.14
N HIS A 77 21.58 6.10 1.25
CA HIS A 77 22.52 6.96 1.95
C HIS A 77 23.78 6.19 2.37
N LYS A 78 23.62 5.01 2.98
CA LYS A 78 24.74 4.19 3.45
C LYS A 78 25.59 3.63 2.31
N SER A 79 24.97 3.27 1.19
CA SER A 79 25.67 2.76 0.01
C SER A 79 26.53 3.84 -0.67
N THR A 80 26.06 5.10 -0.63
CA THR A 80 26.69 6.20 -1.37
C THR A 80 27.39 7.21 -0.46
N GLU A 81 27.73 6.83 0.78
CA GLU A 81 28.39 7.71 1.75
C GLU A 81 29.83 8.08 1.33
N ALA A 82 30.47 7.27 0.48
CA ALA A 82 31.86 7.44 0.07
C ALA A 82 32.11 8.57 -0.95
N ASP A 83 31.10 8.96 -1.74
CA ASP A 83 31.24 9.99 -2.78
C ASP A 83 30.04 10.97 -2.73
N PHE A 84 30.31 12.24 -2.44
CA PHE A 84 29.32 13.29 -2.28
C PHE A 84 28.51 13.58 -3.55
N VAL A 85 29.13 13.49 -4.74
CA VAL A 85 28.45 13.79 -6.01
C VAL A 85 27.49 12.65 -6.36
N GLN A 86 27.97 11.41 -6.25
CA GLN A 86 27.13 10.23 -6.44
C GLN A 86 26.01 10.16 -5.40
N HIS A 87 26.25 10.61 -4.17
CA HIS A 87 25.29 10.62 -3.08
C HIS A 87 24.06 11.47 -3.42
N ARG A 88 24.30 12.73 -3.82
CA ARG A 88 23.22 13.65 -4.19
C ARG A 88 22.44 13.18 -5.40
N LEU A 89 23.12 12.66 -6.42
CA LEU A 89 22.47 12.16 -7.63
C LEU A 89 21.61 10.93 -7.35
N SER A 90 22.15 9.95 -6.63
CA SER A 90 21.44 8.71 -6.28
C SER A 90 20.21 8.98 -5.42
N LEU A 91 20.34 9.83 -4.39
CA LEU A 91 19.20 10.23 -3.56
C LEU A 91 18.16 11.04 -4.35
N GLY A 92 18.61 11.98 -5.20
CA GLY A 92 17.71 12.76 -6.05
C GLY A 92 16.91 11.89 -7.01
N LEU A 93 17.57 10.94 -7.67
CA LEU A 93 16.93 9.96 -8.55
C LEU A 93 15.97 9.04 -7.79
N LEU A 94 16.35 8.59 -6.59
CA LEU A 94 15.48 7.74 -5.76
C LEU A 94 14.20 8.49 -5.35
N LEU A 95 14.32 9.73 -4.90
CA LEU A 95 13.17 10.56 -4.52
C LEU A 95 12.29 10.88 -5.73
N ALA A 96 12.89 11.23 -6.86
CA ALA A 96 12.16 11.44 -8.12
C ALA A 96 11.41 10.18 -8.55
N PHE A 97 12.05 9.01 -8.45
CA PHE A 97 11.43 7.72 -8.75
C PHE A 97 10.27 7.41 -7.80
N MET A 98 10.44 7.63 -6.49
CA MET A 98 9.36 7.47 -5.52
C MET A 98 8.16 8.36 -5.87
N ALA A 99 8.38 9.66 -6.12
CA ALA A 99 7.32 10.58 -6.51
C ALA A 99 6.62 10.13 -7.81
N PHE A 100 7.38 9.70 -8.81
CA PHE A 100 6.87 9.21 -10.09
C PHE A 100 5.96 7.98 -9.92
N THR A 101 6.36 7.00 -9.09
CA THR A 101 5.52 5.82 -8.85
C THR A 101 4.20 6.13 -8.14
N LYS A 102 4.15 7.16 -7.28
CA LYS A 102 2.90 7.62 -6.66
C LYS A 102 2.03 8.34 -7.68
N PHE A 103 2.64 9.14 -8.55
CA PHE A 103 1.94 9.87 -9.59
C PHE A 103 1.27 8.94 -10.60
N ILE A 104 2.00 7.94 -11.14
CA ILE A 104 1.46 6.97 -12.12
C ILE A 104 0.18 6.30 -11.62
N LYS A 105 0.12 5.94 -10.34
CA LYS A 105 -1.07 5.27 -9.77
C LYS A 105 -2.34 6.10 -9.89
N LEU A 106 -2.23 7.42 -9.92
CA LEU A 106 -3.36 8.34 -10.03
C LEU A 106 -3.58 8.87 -11.45
N VAL A 107 -2.68 8.62 -12.40
CA VAL A 107 -2.82 9.08 -13.80
C VAL A 107 -4.13 8.61 -14.42
N GLY A 108 -4.55 7.38 -14.16
CA GLY A 108 -5.82 6.85 -14.70
C GLY A 108 -7.06 7.61 -14.20
N HIS A 109 -6.99 8.15 -12.98
CA HIS A 109 -8.05 9.00 -12.42
C HIS A 109 -7.98 10.41 -12.99
N TYR A 110 -6.78 11.00 -13.02
CA TYR A 110 -6.56 12.35 -13.55
C TYR A 110 -6.93 12.49 -15.02
N TRP A 111 -6.80 11.42 -15.82
CA TRP A 111 -7.24 11.42 -17.21
C TRP A 111 -8.75 11.61 -17.35
N ARG A 112 -9.55 11.09 -16.41
CA ARG A 112 -11.01 11.22 -16.41
C ARG A 112 -11.48 12.52 -15.74
N HIS A 113 -10.77 12.95 -14.70
CA HIS A 113 -11.08 14.16 -13.93
C HIS A 113 -9.81 15.00 -13.68
N PRO A 114 -9.43 15.89 -14.64
CA PRO A 114 -8.19 16.65 -14.56
C PRO A 114 -8.19 17.70 -13.44
N TRP A 115 -9.36 18.13 -12.96
CA TRP A 115 -9.48 19.08 -11.85
C TRP A 115 -8.99 18.51 -10.51
N ASP A 116 -9.05 17.18 -10.34
CA ASP A 116 -8.65 16.51 -9.10
C ASP A 116 -7.12 16.47 -8.90
N LEU A 117 -6.34 17.00 -9.85
CA LEU A 117 -4.90 17.13 -9.73
C LEU A 117 -4.50 18.02 -8.55
N VAL A 118 -5.34 18.99 -8.17
CA VAL A 118 -5.17 19.83 -6.97
C VAL A 118 -5.23 19.00 -5.69
N LEU A 119 -5.93 17.86 -5.70
CA LEU A 119 -6.05 16.93 -4.58
C LEU A 119 -4.87 15.94 -4.51
N SER A 120 -3.91 16.00 -5.44
CA SER A 120 -2.71 15.16 -5.44
C SER A 120 -1.96 15.16 -4.10
N PRO A 121 -1.64 16.31 -3.45
CA PRO A 121 -0.99 16.28 -2.13
C PRO A 121 -1.83 15.60 -1.05
N VAL A 122 -3.16 15.77 -1.10
CA VAL A 122 -4.09 15.12 -0.16
C VAL A 122 -4.06 13.61 -0.33
N SER A 123 -4.00 13.13 -1.57
CA SER A 123 -3.93 11.70 -1.87
C SER A 123 -2.65 11.03 -1.34
N ILE A 124 -1.51 11.74 -1.40
CA ILE A 124 -0.23 11.27 -0.87
C ILE A 124 -0.30 11.18 0.66
N LEU A 125 -0.79 12.23 1.32
CA LEU A 125 -0.97 12.26 2.77
C LEU A 125 -1.90 11.13 3.25
N PHE A 126 -3.01 10.94 2.55
CA PHE A 126 -3.94 9.85 2.82
C PHE A 126 -3.29 8.48 2.65
N GLY A 127 -2.40 8.31 1.67
CA GLY A 127 -1.59 7.11 1.50
C GLY A 127 -0.67 6.81 2.69
N TYR A 128 0.01 7.83 3.22
CA TYR A 128 0.83 7.69 4.44
C TYR A 128 -0.03 7.34 5.67
N PHE A 129 -1.16 8.02 5.85
CA PHE A 129 -2.10 7.72 6.92
C PHE A 129 -2.61 6.27 6.87
N HIS A 130 -2.95 5.78 5.67
CA HIS A 130 -3.30 4.37 5.48
C HIS A 130 -2.13 3.41 5.79
N GLY A 131 -0.89 3.81 5.50
CA GLY A 131 0.31 3.08 5.91
C GLY A 131 0.40 2.92 7.43
N LEU A 132 0.11 3.98 8.19
CA LEU A 132 0.05 3.92 9.65
C LEU A 132 -1.06 3.00 10.15
N ILE A 133 -2.25 3.03 9.54
CA ILE A 133 -3.34 2.10 9.85
C ILE A 133 -2.90 0.65 9.62
N LYS A 134 -2.16 0.37 8.53
CA LYS A 134 -1.64 -0.97 8.25
C LYS A 134 -0.68 -1.44 9.33
N ILE A 135 0.23 -0.59 9.80
CA ILE A 135 1.15 -0.90 10.91
C ILE A 135 0.37 -1.16 12.20
N TYR A 136 -0.54 -0.26 12.56
CA TYR A 136 -1.37 -0.42 13.75
C TYR A 136 -2.19 -1.72 13.71
N SER A 137 -2.72 -2.07 12.54
CA SER A 137 -3.47 -3.31 12.34
C SER A 137 -2.62 -4.58 12.49
N LEU A 138 -1.31 -4.50 12.19
CA LEU A 138 -0.36 -5.59 12.38
C LEU A 138 -0.16 -5.88 13.87
N PHE A 139 0.09 -4.85 14.69
CA PHE A 139 0.23 -5.01 16.14
C PHE A 139 -1.07 -5.42 16.83
N THR A 140 -2.22 -5.10 16.24
CA THR A 140 -3.54 -5.46 16.77
C THR A 140 -4.15 -6.71 16.10
N LEU A 141 -3.32 -7.54 15.46
CA LEU A 141 -3.76 -8.77 14.81
C LEU A 141 -4.51 -9.74 15.74
N HIS A 142 -4.18 -9.76 17.04
CA HIS A 142 -4.85 -10.64 18.01
C HIS A 142 -6.32 -10.24 18.25
N LYS A 143 -6.70 -8.97 18.03
CA LYS A 143 -8.05 -8.51 18.32
C LYS A 143 -9.02 -9.06 17.28
N THR A 144 -9.79 -10.06 17.66
CA THR A 144 -10.82 -10.75 16.88
C THR A 144 -12.23 -10.26 17.20
N THR A 145 -12.38 -9.07 17.77
CA THR A 145 -13.70 -8.48 18.01
C THR A 145 -14.30 -7.94 16.71
N TRP A 146 -15.46 -8.48 16.35
CA TRP A 146 -16.37 -7.88 15.39
C TRP A 146 -17.08 -6.74 16.13
N GLY A 147 -16.79 -5.49 15.76
CA GLY A 147 -17.33 -4.31 16.45
C GLY A 147 -18.85 -4.13 16.43
N ASN A 148 -19.63 -5.15 16.05
CA ASN A 148 -21.09 -5.19 16.11
C ASN A 148 -21.62 -6.06 17.25
N ARG A 149 -20.76 -6.67 18.07
CA ARG A 149 -21.18 -7.41 19.26
C ARG A 149 -20.29 -6.99 20.42
N GLU A 150 -20.79 -6.05 21.21
CA GLU A 150 -20.37 -5.95 22.60
C GLU A 150 -20.83 -7.25 23.27
N CYS A 151 -19.87 -8.08 23.66
CA CYS A 151 -20.05 -9.14 24.64
C CYS A 151 -19.28 -8.72 25.89
#